data_AF-A0A7S1PK01-F1
#
_entry.id   AF-A0A7S1PK01-F1
#
_cell.length_a   1.000
_cell.length_b   1.000
_cell.length_c   1.000
_cell.angle_alpha   90.00
_cell.angle_beta   90.00
_cell.angle_gamma   90.00
#
_symmetry.space_group_name_H-M   'P 1'
#
loop_
_entity.id
_entity.type
_entity.pdbx_description
1 polymer ?
#
loop_
_entity_poly.entity_id
_entity_poly.type
_entity_poly.pdbx_seq_one_letter_code
_entity_poly.pdbx_strand_id
1 'polypeptide(L)'
;SCAQALLARCLPFLERFSLGQVCRFVQLAISTKKVLGYLNGAVVPYSRSQSMVKERCAVWQRPCTDASAETSGLPLATWDAARACLREILEAAATLQGP
;
A
#
# COMPACT_ATOMS: atom_id res chain seq x y z
N SER A 1 -7.65 -4.92 16.96
CA SER A 1 -7.38 -5.18 15.53
C SER A 1 -8.68 -5.18 14.72
N CYS A 2 -8.63 -5.10 13.39
CA CYS A 2 -9.81 -5.00 12.51
C CYS A 2 -10.79 -6.20 12.63
N ALA A 3 -10.28 -7.42 12.79
CA ALA A 3 -11.11 -8.62 12.98
C ALA A 3 -11.90 -8.60 14.30
N GLN A 4 -11.29 -8.09 15.38
CA GLN A 4 -12.00 -7.88 16.65
C GLN A 4 -13.11 -6.84 16.51
N ALA A 5 -12.85 -5.75 15.77
CA ALA A 5 -13.87 -4.74 15.48
C ALA A 5 -15.03 -5.32 14.65
N LEU A 6 -14.76 -6.25 13.73
CA LEU A 6 -15.81 -6.97 12.99
C LEU A 6 -16.64 -7.88 13.88
N LEU A 7 -16.01 -8.64 14.78
CA LEU A 7 -16.72 -9.49 15.74
C LEU A 7 -17.55 -8.68 16.75
N ALA A 8 -17.04 -7.54 17.20
CA ALA A 8 -17.76 -6.63 18.10
C ALA A 8 -19.04 -6.04 17.50
N ARG A 9 -19.22 -6.11 16.17
CA ARG A 9 -20.45 -5.70 15.49
C ARG A 9 -21.53 -6.79 15.50
N CYS A 10 -21.26 -7.95 16.11
CA CYS A 10 -22.20 -9.06 16.27
C CYS A 10 -22.92 -9.42 14.96
N LEU A 11 -22.16 -9.55 13.88
CA LEU A 11 -22.71 -9.84 12.55
C LEU A 11 -23.18 -11.31 12.51
N PRO A 12 -24.45 -11.61 12.17
CA PRO A 12 -25.00 -12.96 12.24
C PRO A 12 -24.21 -14.01 11.43
N PHE A 13 -23.66 -13.58 10.30
CA PHE A 13 -22.85 -14.45 9.44
C PHE A 13 -21.44 -14.72 9.98
N LEU A 14 -21.01 -14.05 11.05
CA LEU A 14 -19.71 -14.27 11.71
C LEU A 14 -19.81 -15.08 13.02
N GLU A 15 -21.01 -15.31 13.55
CA GLU A 15 -21.22 -15.91 14.88
C GLU A 15 -20.57 -17.29 15.07
N ARG A 16 -20.45 -18.07 13.99
CA ARG A 16 -19.89 -19.42 14.02
C ARG A 16 -18.38 -19.48 13.78
N PHE A 17 -17.73 -18.34 13.60
CA PHE A 17 -16.32 -18.28 13.24
C PHE A 17 -15.48 -17.78 14.40
N SER A 18 -14.35 -18.45 14.62
CA SER A 18 -13.34 -17.99 15.58
C SER A 18 -12.65 -16.70 15.09
N LEU A 19 -12.04 -15.96 16.02
CA LEU A 19 -11.26 -14.76 15.68
C LEU A 19 -10.19 -15.03 14.61
N GLY A 20 -9.52 -16.19 14.68
CA GLY A 20 -8.51 -16.57 13.68
C GLY A 20 -9.09 -16.75 12.27
N GLN A 21 -10.28 -17.34 12.16
CA GLN A 21 -10.99 -17.47 10.89
C GLN A 21 -11.42 -16.10 10.35
N VAL A 22 -11.92 -15.22 11.22
CA VAL A 22 -12.28 -13.84 10.83
C VAL A 22 -11.05 -13.04 10.38
N CYS A 23 -9.90 -13.18 11.07
CA CYS A 23 -8.63 -12.59 10.62
C CYS A 23 -8.28 -13.06 9.21
N ARG A 24 -8.46 -14.36 8.92
CA ARG A 24 -8.21 -14.91 7.58
C ARG A 24 -9.18 -14.36 6.54
N PHE A 25 -10.45 -14.17 6.88
CA PHE A 25 -11.42 -13.54 5.97
C PHE A 25 -11.03 -12.10 5.64
N VAL A 26 -10.61 -11.32 6.64
CA VAL A 26 -10.10 -9.96 6.42
C VAL A 26 -8.87 -9.99 5.54
N GLN A 27 -7.93 -10.89 5.79
CA GLN A 27 -6.73 -11.03 4.97
C GLN A 27 -7.08 -11.37 3.52
N LEU A 28 -8.04 -12.28 3.29
CA LEU A 28 -8.52 -12.63 1.95
C LEU A 28 -9.20 -11.43 1.27
N ALA A 29 -10.03 -10.70 2.02
CA ALA A 29 -10.74 -9.50 1.55
C ALA A 29 -9.77 -8.39 1.10
N ILE A 30 -8.62 -8.27 1.77
CA ILE A 30 -7.55 -7.33 1.44
C ILE A 30 -6.68 -7.82 0.28
N SER A 31 -6.16 -9.05 0.36
CA SER A 31 -5.10 -9.51 -0.55
C SER A 31 -5.60 -9.93 -1.92
N THR A 32 -6.76 -10.58 -2.02
CA THR A 32 -7.18 -11.21 -3.29
C THR A 32 -8.54 -10.75 -3.78
N LYS A 33 -9.45 -10.37 -2.89
CA LYS A 33 -10.84 -10.05 -3.29
C LYS A 33 -11.08 -8.56 -3.55
N LYS A 34 -10.11 -7.68 -3.27
CA LYS A 34 -10.25 -6.21 -3.44
C LYS A 34 -11.55 -5.67 -2.83
N VAL A 35 -11.94 -6.20 -1.66
CA VAL A 35 -13.12 -5.73 -0.90
C VAL A 35 -12.68 -4.71 0.14
N LEU A 36 -11.52 -4.96 0.76
CA LEU A 36 -10.89 -4.08 1.73
C LEU A 36 -9.51 -3.65 1.23
N GLY A 37 -9.00 -2.55 1.75
CA GLY A 37 -7.65 -2.07 1.50
C GLY A 37 -7.17 -1.15 2.60
N TYR A 38 -6.02 -0.53 2.40
CA TYR A 38 -5.42 0.37 3.37
C TYR A 38 -5.47 1.83 2.91
N LEU A 39 -5.79 2.72 3.85
CA LEU A 39 -5.66 4.17 3.72
C LEU A 39 -5.09 4.69 5.05
N ASN A 40 -3.93 5.34 5.01
CA ASN A 40 -3.24 5.89 6.20
C ASN A 40 -3.12 4.88 7.37
N GLY A 41 -2.75 3.63 7.05
CA GLY A 41 -2.61 2.55 8.03
C GLY A 41 -3.92 1.93 8.54
N ALA A 42 -5.08 2.52 8.23
CA ALA A 42 -6.38 1.98 8.60
C ALA A 42 -6.95 1.07 7.49
N VAL A 43 -7.70 0.03 7.90
CA VAL A 43 -8.46 -0.84 6.99
C VAL A 43 -9.74 -0.12 6.58
N VAL A 44 -9.94 0.06 5.27
CA VAL A 44 -11.08 0.75 4.67
C VAL A 44 -11.69 -0.08 3.53
N PRO A 45 -12.93 0.23 3.08
CA PRO A 45 -13.45 -0.33 1.83
C PRO A 45 -12.49 -0.06 0.66
N TYR A 46 -12.32 -1.04 -0.23
CA TYR A 46 -11.33 -0.96 -1.31
C TYR A 46 -11.50 0.26 -2.20
N SER A 47 -12.74 0.69 -2.45
CA SER A 47 -13.06 1.89 -3.23
C SER A 47 -12.41 3.18 -2.72
N ARG A 48 -12.03 3.23 -1.43
CA ARG A 48 -11.36 4.36 -0.78
C ARG A 48 -9.88 4.08 -0.47
N SER A 49 -9.36 2.92 -0.85
CA SER A 49 -7.99 2.52 -0.52
C SER A 49 -6.97 3.19 -1.43
N GLN A 50 -5.73 3.34 -0.94
CA GLN A 50 -4.61 3.83 -1.74
C GLN A 50 -4.34 2.95 -2.96
N SER A 51 -4.50 1.62 -2.80
CA SER A 51 -4.34 0.67 -3.90
C SER A 51 -5.33 0.93 -5.04
N MET A 52 -6.58 1.28 -4.73
CA MET A 52 -7.58 1.60 -5.74
C MET A 52 -7.28 2.93 -6.45
N VAL A 53 -6.81 3.95 -5.72
CA VAL A 53 -6.36 5.20 -6.34
C VAL A 53 -5.22 4.93 -7.33
N LYS A 54 -4.24 4.13 -6.92
CA LYS A 54 -3.11 3.72 -7.79
C LYS A 54 -3.57 2.97 -9.04
N GLU A 55 -4.46 1.99 -8.89
CA GLU A 55 -5.00 1.24 -10.02
C GLU A 55 -5.77 2.13 -10.99
N ARG A 56 -6.63 3.01 -10.49
CA ARG A 56 -7.37 3.96 -11.32
C ARG A 56 -6.41 4.89 -12.06
N CYS A 57 -5.46 5.50 -11.34
CA CYS A 57 -4.47 6.38 -11.95
C CYS A 57 -3.62 5.67 -13.02
N ALA A 58 -3.23 4.41 -12.79
CA ALA A 58 -2.50 3.61 -13.76
C ALA A 58 -3.31 3.38 -15.05
N VAL A 59 -4.61 3.06 -14.94
CA VAL A 59 -5.51 2.93 -16.10
C VAL A 59 -5.58 4.21 -16.91
N TRP A 60 -5.60 5.37 -16.26
CA TRP A 60 -5.64 6.67 -16.93
C TRP A 60 -4.25 7.22 -17.30
N GLN A 61 -3.17 6.48 -17.02
CA GLN A 61 -1.77 6.92 -17.15
C GLN A 61 -1.50 8.28 -16.49
N ARG A 62 -2.10 8.51 -15.32
CA ARG A 62 -1.93 9.75 -14.56
C ARG A 62 -1.08 9.53 -13.31
N PRO A 63 -0.30 10.53 -12.90
CA PRO A 63 0.33 10.52 -11.58
C PRO A 63 -0.73 10.38 -10.47
N CYS A 64 -0.41 9.62 -9.43
CA CYS A 64 -1.24 9.57 -8.23
C CYS A 64 -0.99 10.83 -7.41
N THR A 65 -2.00 11.68 -7.23
CA THR A 65 -1.88 12.91 -6.43
C THR A 65 -1.80 12.65 -4.92
N ASP A 66 -2.22 11.46 -4.48
CA ASP A 66 -2.08 10.98 -3.10
C ASP A 66 -0.72 10.32 -2.82
N ALA A 67 0.26 10.47 -3.73
CA ALA A 67 1.65 10.21 -3.36
C ALA A 67 1.94 11.07 -2.12
N SER A 68 2.44 10.44 -1.06
CA SER A 68 2.74 11.01 0.25
C SER A 68 3.08 12.49 0.17
N ALA A 69 2.55 13.32 1.08
CA ALA A 69 2.81 14.77 1.12
C ALA A 69 4.30 15.15 0.98
N GLU A 70 5.19 14.21 1.31
CA GLU A 70 6.65 14.27 1.14
C GLU A 70 7.12 14.42 -0.32
N THR A 71 6.34 13.94 -1.28
CA THR A 71 6.66 14.01 -2.73
C THR A 71 6.03 15.21 -3.43
N SER A 72 5.00 15.83 -2.84
CA SER A 72 4.24 16.91 -3.50
C SER A 72 5.03 18.21 -3.73
N GLY A 73 6.23 18.33 -3.14
CA GLY A 73 7.12 19.48 -3.32
C GLY A 73 8.48 19.15 -3.95
N LEU A 74 8.75 17.90 -4.32
CA LEU A 74 10.02 17.53 -4.93
C LEU A 74 10.01 17.87 -6.42
N PRO A 75 11.04 18.55 -6.94
CA PRO A 75 11.14 18.83 -8.36
C PRO A 75 11.23 17.50 -9.14
N LEU A 76 10.60 17.48 -10.31
CA LEU A 76 10.72 16.34 -11.22
C LEU A 76 12.19 16.17 -11.62
N ALA A 77 12.82 15.08 -11.20
CA ALA A 77 14.21 14.80 -11.56
C ALA A 77 14.33 14.53 -13.06
N THR A 78 15.35 15.10 -13.70
CA THR A 78 15.72 14.75 -15.07
C THR A 78 16.38 13.36 -15.09
N TRP A 79 16.41 12.74 -16.27
CA TRP A 79 17.14 11.47 -16.44
C TRP A 79 18.62 11.58 -16.10
N ASP A 80 19.25 12.74 -16.33
CA ASP A 80 20.64 12.98 -15.95
C ASP A 80 20.83 12.98 -14.44
N ALA A 81 19.97 13.69 -13.70
CA ALA A 81 19.99 13.69 -12.23
C ALA A 81 19.77 12.27 -11.68
N ALA A 82 18.78 11.53 -12.21
CA ALA A 82 18.52 10.16 -11.80
C ALA A 82 19.73 9.23 -12.05
N ARG A 83 20.41 9.39 -13.19
CA ARG A 83 21.60 8.59 -13.54
C ARG A 83 22.81 8.93 -12.68
N ALA A 84 23.01 10.20 -12.35
CA ALA A 84 24.07 10.64 -11.45
C ALA A 84 23.89 10.02 -10.06
N CYS A 85 22.71 10.17 -9.46
CA CYS A 85 22.41 9.57 -8.15
C CYS A 85 22.53 8.04 -8.16
N LEU A 86 22.10 7.36 -9.24
CA LEU A 86 22.25 5.91 -9.36
C LEU A 86 23.73 5.49 -9.36
N ARG A 87 24.61 6.23 -10.06
CA ARG A 87 26.06 5.95 -10.07
C ARG A 87 26.65 6.08 -8.67
N GLU A 88 26.33 7.14 -7.96
CA GLU A 88 26.80 7.35 -6.58
C GLU A 88 26.41 6.19 -5.66
N ILE A 89 25.16 5.71 -5.75
CA ILE A 89 24.69 4.56 -4.96
C ILE A 89 25.47 3.28 -5.32
N LEU A 90 25.69 3.03 -6.62
CA LEU A 90 26.40 1.84 -7.09
C LEU A 90 27.88 1.88 -6.71
N GLU A 91 28.54 3.04 -6.80
CA GLU A 91 29.93 3.23 -6.37
C GLU A 91 30.07 3.03 -4.85
N ALA A 92 29.16 3.61 -4.05
CA ALA A 92 29.13 3.41 -2.62
C ALA A 92 28.95 1.92 -2.25
N ALA A 93 28.03 1.22 -2.92
CA ALA A 93 27.83 -0.21 -2.72
C ALA A 93 29.06 -1.05 -3.10
N ALA A 94 29.72 -0.72 -4.22
CA ALA A 94 30.93 -1.40 -4.67
C ALA A 94 32.09 -1.20 -3.69
N THR A 95 32.23 -0.01 -3.09
CA THR A 95 33.27 0.25 -2.07
C THR A 95 33.00 -0.46 -0.74
N LEU A 96 31.75 -0.73 -0.39
CA LEU A 96 31.38 -1.57 0.77
C LEU A 96 31.64 -3.06 0.54
N GLN A 97 31.88 -3.49 -0.71
CA GLN A 97 32.28 -4.84 -1.11
C GLN A 97 33.78 -4.94 -1.45
N GLY A 98 34.62 -4.16 -0.75
CA GLY A 98 36.09 -4.34 -0.79
C GLY A 98 36.53 -5.73 -0.28
N PRO A 99 37.74 -6.18 -0.68
CA PRO A 99 38.14 -7.57 -0.95
C PRO A 99 38.00 -8.58 0.20
#